data_AF-A0A3N5FP93-F1
#
_entry.id   AF-A0A3N5FP93-F1
#
_cell.length_a   1.000
_cell.length_b   1.000
_cell.length_c   1.000
_cell.angle_alpha   90.00
_cell.angle_beta   90.00
_cell.angle_gamma   90.00
#
_symmetry.space_group_name_H-M   'P 1'
#
loop_
_entity.id
_entity.type
_entity.pdbx_description
1 polymer ?
#
loop_
_entity_poly.entity_id
_entity_poly.type
_entity_poly.pdbx_seq_one_letter_code
_entity_poly.pdbx_strand_id
1 'polypeptide(L)'
;MKKFIGYFGLGRNVFATGLVSFFMDVSSEMVYPLVPLFLANVLGVNKSVIGLIEGIAESTASLLKVFSGWYSDRIGRRKGLMGV
;
A
#
# COMPACT_ATOMS: atom_id res chain seq x y z
N MET A 1 -17.09 19.93 25.16
CA MET A 1 -17.16 19.82 23.69
C MET A 1 -15.83 20.31 23.10
N LYS A 2 -14.86 19.41 22.81
CA LYS A 2 -13.52 19.81 22.33
C LYS A 2 -13.60 20.14 20.84
N LYS A 3 -13.51 21.43 20.52
CA LYS A 3 -13.44 21.96 19.16
C LYS A 3 -12.08 21.57 18.57
N PHE A 4 -12.01 20.45 17.85
CA PHE A 4 -10.83 20.08 17.06
C PHE A 4 -10.74 21.06 15.88
N ILE A 5 -10.06 22.17 16.08
CA ILE A 5 -9.71 23.08 14.99
C ILE A 5 -8.41 22.53 14.38
N GLY A 6 -8.55 21.82 13.26
CA GLY A 6 -7.43 21.39 12.43
C GLY A 6 -7.64 21.81 10.98
N TYR A 7 -6.58 21.72 10.18
CA TYR A 7 -6.57 22.10 8.77
C TYR A 7 -7.74 21.44 8.01
N PHE A 8 -8.46 22.22 7.19
CA PHE A 8 -9.62 21.78 6.40
C PHE A 8 -10.79 21.12 7.19
N GLY A 9 -10.87 21.32 8.52
CA GLY A 9 -11.92 20.70 9.35
C GLY A 9 -11.64 19.25 9.76
N LEU A 10 -10.44 18.73 9.47
CA LEU A 10 -9.97 17.41 9.88
C LEU A 10 -9.12 17.51 11.15
N GLY A 11 -9.15 16.46 11.98
CA GLY A 11 -8.27 16.36 13.14
C GLY A 11 -6.79 16.30 12.75
N ARG A 12 -5.90 16.93 13.53
CA ARG A 12 -4.46 17.04 13.23
C ARG A 12 -3.79 15.68 12.90
N ASN A 13 -4.15 14.63 13.63
CA ASN A 13 -3.60 13.29 13.40
C ASN A 13 -4.06 12.71 12.05
N VAL A 14 -5.33 12.93 11.68
CA VAL A 14 -5.89 12.46 10.40
C VAL A 14 -5.20 13.15 9.22
N PHE A 15 -4.97 14.46 9.34
CA PHE A 15 -4.23 15.22 8.33
C PHE A 15 -2.78 14.73 8.20
N ALA A 16 -2.09 14.50 9.32
CA ALA A 16 -0.72 13.99 9.31
C ALA A 16 -0.62 12.59 8.70
N THR A 17 -1.48 11.65 9.12
CA THR A 17 -1.49 10.28 8.55
C THR A 17 -1.91 10.27 7.08
N GLY A 18 -2.82 11.16 6.67
CA GLY A 18 -3.19 11.31 5.26
C GLY A 18 -2.01 11.77 4.41
N LEU A 19 -1.20 12.71 4.92
CA LEU A 19 0.01 13.16 4.24
C LEU A 19 1.04 12.02 4.12
N VAL A 20 1.28 11.26 5.19
CA VAL A 20 2.19 10.10 5.16
C VAL A 20 1.71 9.05 4.16
N SER A 21 0.40 8.72 4.16
CA SER A 21 -0.18 7.78 3.19
C SER A 21 0.00 8.27 1.75
N PHE A 22 -0.24 9.55 1.50
CA PHE A 22 -0.07 10.13 0.17
C PHE A 22 1.35 9.95 -0.36
N PHE A 23 2.36 10.28 0.45
CA PHE A 23 3.76 10.09 0.04
C PHE A 23 4.14 8.61 -0.10
N MET A 24 3.59 7.74 0.74
CA MET A 24 3.79 6.30 0.64
C MET A 24 3.22 5.72 -0.67
N ASP A 25 2.02 6.15 -1.05
CA ASP A 25 1.35 5.71 -2.28
C ASP A 25 2.10 6.24 -3.51
N VAL A 26 2.44 7.53 -3.54
CA VAL A 26 3.24 8.14 -4.62
C VAL A 26 4.56 7.38 -4.82
N SER A 27 5.29 7.12 -3.73
CA SER A 27 6.56 6.39 -3.81
C SER A 27 6.39 4.97 -4.35
N SER A 28 5.33 4.27 -3.95
CA SER A 28 5.12 2.87 -4.31
C SER A 28 4.65 2.73 -5.77
N GLU A 29 3.73 3.59 -6.20
CA GLU A 29 3.21 3.63 -7.58
C GLU A 29 4.28 4.04 -8.59
N MET A 30 5.26 4.88 -8.20
CA MET A 30 6.39 5.22 -9.07
C MET A 30 7.29 4.01 -9.39
N VAL A 31 7.42 3.08 -8.45
CA VAL A 31 8.29 1.90 -8.61
C VAL A 31 7.57 0.76 -9.33
N TYR A 32 6.25 0.65 -9.16
CA TYR A 32 5.45 -0.43 -9.72
C TYR A 32 5.70 -0.71 -11.21
N PRO A 33 5.65 0.28 -12.13
CA PRO A 33 5.89 0.04 -13.56
C PRO A 33 7.36 -0.24 -13.91
N LEU A 34 8.31 0.10 -13.02
CA LEU A 34 9.73 -0.12 -13.28
C LEU A 34 10.09 -1.60 -13.28
N VAL A 35 9.40 -2.41 -12.48
CA VAL A 35 9.65 -3.85 -12.38
C VAL A 35 9.42 -4.58 -13.72
N PRO A 36 8.25 -4.52 -14.37
CA PRO A 36 8.05 -5.17 -15.67
C PRO A 36 8.93 -4.58 -16.77
N LEU A 37 9.19 -3.27 -16.75
CA LEU A 37 10.10 -2.63 -17.70
C LEU A 37 11.54 -3.14 -17.57
N PHE A 38 12.02 -3.35 -16.34
CA PHE A 38 13.34 -3.90 -16.08
C PHE A 38 13.43 -5.36 -16.53
N LEU A 39 12.42 -6.18 -16.19
CA LEU A 39 12.35 -7.58 -16.62
C LEU A 39 12.37 -7.70 -18.15
N ALA A 40 11.61 -6.86 -18.85
CA ALA A 40 11.52 -6.89 -20.31
C ALA A 40 12.79 -6.36 -21.00
N ASN A 41 13.26 -5.17 -20.61
CA ASN A 41 14.27 -4.43 -21.37
C ASN A 41 15.71 -4.76 -20.96
N VAL A 42 15.94 -5.09 -19.69
CA VAL A 42 17.29 -5.36 -19.18
C VAL A 42 17.55 -6.86 -19.11
N LEU A 43 16.60 -7.62 -18.56
CA LEU A 43 16.75 -9.07 -18.41
C LEU A 43 16.23 -9.88 -19.61
N GLY A 44 15.54 -9.24 -20.57
CA GLY A 44 15.04 -9.90 -21.77
C GLY A 44 13.96 -10.96 -21.50
N VAL A 45 13.25 -10.86 -20.38
CA VAL A 45 12.21 -11.82 -20.00
C VAL A 45 11.01 -11.70 -20.93
N ASN A 46 10.47 -12.83 -21.36
CA ASN A 46 9.28 -12.87 -22.21
C ASN A 46 8.06 -12.29 -21.47
N LYS A 47 7.25 -11.48 -22.17
CA LYS A 47 6.00 -10.87 -21.67
C LYS A 47 5.06 -11.88 -21.03
N SER A 48 4.97 -13.12 -21.55
CA SER A 48 4.13 -14.17 -20.94
C SER A 48 4.59 -14.56 -19.53
N VAL A 49 5.89 -14.58 -19.29
CA VAL A 49 6.47 -14.88 -17.97
C VAL A 49 6.30 -13.68 -17.03
N ILE A 50 6.45 -12.46 -17.54
CA ILE A 50 6.18 -11.23 -16.76
C ILE A 50 4.73 -11.22 -16.26
N GLY A 51 3.77 -11.50 -17.14
CA GLY A 51 2.36 -11.59 -16.75
C GLY A 51 2.09 -12.69 -15.71
N LEU A 52 2.81 -13.81 -15.76
CA LEU A 52 2.71 -14.85 -14.73
C LEU A 52 3.28 -14.39 -13.38
N ILE A 53 4.41 -13.67 -13.39
CA ILE A 53 5.02 -13.08 -12.19
C ILE A 53 4.07 -12.06 -11.56
N GLU A 54 3.55 -11.12 -12.35
CA GLU A 54 2.60 -10.11 -11.87
C GLU A 54 1.32 -10.76 -11.34
N GLY A 55 0.77 -11.75 -12.06
CA GLY A 55 -0.42 -12.48 -11.62
C GLY A 55 -0.23 -13.20 -10.28
N ILE A 56 0.92 -13.86 -10.06
CA ILE A 56 1.24 -14.50 -8.78
C ILE A 56 1.44 -13.46 -7.69
N ALA A 57 2.15 -12.37 -7.98
CA ALA A 57 2.41 -11.29 -7.04
C ALA A 57 1.09 -10.65 -6.57
N GLU A 58 0.21 -10.29 -7.50
CA GLU A 58 -1.07 -9.64 -7.21
C GLU A 58 -2.05 -10.58 -6.51
N SER A 59 -2.07 -11.86 -6.89
CA SER A 59 -2.86 -12.89 -6.18
C SER A 59 -2.39 -13.05 -4.74
N THR A 60 -1.07 -13.14 -4.53
CA THR A 60 -0.48 -13.27 -3.18
C THR A 60 -0.77 -12.03 -2.35
N ALA A 61 -0.59 -10.83 -2.93
CA ALA A 61 -0.88 -9.57 -2.26
C ALA A 61 -2.36 -9.47 -1.87
N SER A 62 -3.28 -9.86 -2.77
CA SER A 62 -4.72 -9.85 -2.51
C SER A 62 -5.11 -10.80 -1.39
N LEU A 63 -4.57 -12.02 -1.38
CA LEU A 63 -4.79 -12.98 -0.29
C LEU A 63 -4.28 -12.44 1.05
N LEU A 64 -3.08 -11.85 1.06
CA LEU A 64 -2.50 -11.25 2.26
C LEU A 64 -3.28 -10.04 2.77
N LYS A 65 -3.82 -9.20 1.88
CA LYS A 65 -4.70 -8.07 2.25
C LYS A 65 -5.95 -8.57 3.00
N VAL A 66 -6.60 -9.62 2.50
CA VAL A 66 -7.77 -10.21 3.16
C VAL A 66 -7.40 -10.82 4.51
N PHE A 67 -6.32 -11.61 4.54
CA PHE A 67 -5.85 -12.25 5.76
C PHE A 67 -5.44 -11.23 6.84
N SER A 68 -4.66 -10.23 6.46
CA SER A 68 -4.22 -9.17 7.37
C SER A 68 -5.38 -8.33 7.89
N GLY A 69 -6.39 -8.05 7.05
CA GLY A 69 -7.63 -7.36 7.47
C GLY A 69 -8.38 -8.15 8.53
N TRP A 70 -8.66 -9.43 8.27
CA TRP A 70 -9.31 -10.31 9.24
C TRP A 70 -8.52 -10.45 10.55
N TYR A 71 -7.20 -10.59 10.46
CA TYR A 71 -6.32 -10.69 11.62
C TYR A 71 -6.30 -9.40 12.44
N SER A 72 -6.25 -8.25 11.78
CA SER A 72 -6.30 -6.92 12.41
C SER A 72 -7.62 -6.70 13.15
N ASP A 73 -8.74 -7.07 12.53
CA ASP A 73 -10.07 -6.95 13.13
C ASP A 73 -10.23 -7.86 14.35
N ARG A 74 -9.66 -9.07 14.31
CA ARG A 74 -9.71 -10.01 15.43
C ARG A 74 -8.90 -9.55 16.65
N ILE A 75 -7.81 -8.81 16.44
CA ILE A 75 -6.96 -8.30 17.53
C ILE A 75 -7.55 -7.02 18.15
N GLY A 76 -8.30 -6.22 17.39
CA GLY A 76 -8.93 -4.98 17.86
C GLY A 76 -7.96 -3.84 18.24
N ARG A 77 -6.64 -4.10 18.26
CA ARG A 77 -5.56 -3.11 18.52
C ARG A 77 -4.91 -2.64 17.22
N ARG A 78 -5.58 -1.72 16.53
CA ARG A 78 -5.16 -1.18 15.21
C ARG A 78 -3.81 -0.44 15.23
N LYS A 79 -3.40 0.13 16.38
CA LYS A 79 -2.17 0.94 16.49
C LYS A 79 -0.87 0.15 16.35
N GLY A 80 -0.83 -1.11 16.77
CA GLY A 80 0.40 -1.93 16.68
C GLY A 80 0.69 -2.41 15.26
N LEU A 81 -0.32 -2.42 14.38
CA LEU A 81 -0.22 -2.92 13.01
C LEU A 81 0.01 -1.80 11.99
N MET A 82 -0.30 -0.55 12.35
CA MET A 82 -0.17 0.60 11.45
C MET A 82 1.27 1.10 11.30
N GLY A 83 2.22 0.67 12.12
CA GLY A 83 3.63 1.02 11.97
C GLY A 83 3.93 2.53 11.92
N VAL A 84 3.02 3.36 12.43
CA VAL A 84 3.09 4.83 12.52
C VAL A 84 2.57 5.29 13.88
#